data_AF-A0AAW8KUJ7-F1
#
_entry.id   AF-A0AAW8KUJ7-F1
#
_cell.length_a   1.000
_cell.length_b   1.000
_cell.length_c   1.000
_cell.angle_alpha   90.00
_cell.angle_beta   90.00
_cell.angle_gamma   90.00
#
_symmetry.space_group_name_H-M   'P 1'
#
loop_
_entity.id
_entity.type
_entity.pdbx_description
1 polymer ?
#
loop_
_entity_poly.entity_id
_entity_poly.type
_entity_poly.pdbx_seq_one_letter_code
_entity_poly.pdbx_strand_id
1 'polypeptide(L)'
;EYIPAHIHPKIRDKQACFESSRLAVSLAEKYGTQLHVLHISTAKELCLFKDLPLNLKHISAEVCIHHLSFDESDYAALGHLIKCNPAIKTQQDKDALITAIAQSNRLDIIG
;
A
#
# COMPACT_ATOMS: atom_id res chain seq x y z
N GLU A 1 -23.76 -0.89 -16.88
CA GLU A 1 -24.16 -1.55 -15.62
C GLU A 1 -23.58 -0.79 -14.45
N TYR A 2 -24.30 -0.66 -13.32
CA TYR A 2 -23.85 0.07 -12.13
C TYR A 2 -23.02 -0.84 -11.23
N ILE A 3 -21.81 -0.43 -10.85
CA ILE A 3 -20.93 -1.18 -9.94
C ILE A 3 -20.92 -0.49 -8.57
N PRO A 4 -21.43 -1.12 -7.51
CA PRO A 4 -21.40 -0.55 -6.16
C PRO A 4 -19.97 -0.27 -5.67
N ALA A 5 -19.77 0.83 -4.95
CA ALA A 5 -18.45 1.26 -4.48
C ALA A 5 -17.73 0.21 -3.61
N HIS A 6 -18.44 -0.50 -2.73
CA HIS A 6 -17.88 -1.51 -1.84
C HIS A 6 -17.33 -2.76 -2.57
N ILE A 7 -17.59 -2.90 -3.87
CA ILE A 7 -17.01 -3.96 -4.71
C ILE A 7 -15.61 -3.56 -5.22
N HIS A 8 -15.28 -2.26 -5.24
CA HIS A 8 -13.98 -1.75 -5.70
C HIS A 8 -12.77 -2.41 -5.04
N PRO A 9 -12.68 -2.56 -3.70
CA PRO A 9 -11.56 -3.25 -3.06
C PRO A 9 -11.53 -4.76 -3.32
N LYS A 10 -12.64 -5.37 -3.77
CA LYS A 10 -12.69 -6.78 -4.18
C LYS A 10 -12.18 -6.99 -5.60
N ILE A 11 -12.47 -6.04 -6.50
CA ILE A 11 -11.96 -6.05 -7.88
C ILE A 11 -10.46 -5.71 -7.88
N ARG A 12 -10.07 -4.73 -7.05
CA ARG A 12 -8.68 -4.32 -6.84
C ARG A 12 -8.18 -4.95 -5.56
N ASP A 13 -8.02 -6.27 -5.54
CA ASP A 13 -7.74 -7.04 -4.33
C ASP A 13 -6.31 -6.85 -3.79
N LYS A 14 -6.03 -7.42 -2.62
CA LYS A 14 -4.71 -7.35 -1.98
C LYS A 14 -3.65 -8.15 -2.72
N GLN A 15 -4.04 -9.23 -3.39
CA GLN A 15 -3.12 -10.12 -4.08
C GLN A 15 -2.53 -9.43 -5.32
N ALA A 16 -3.34 -8.69 -6.08
CA ALA A 16 -2.91 -7.89 -7.21
C ALA A 16 -1.92 -6.80 -6.80
N CYS A 17 -2.18 -6.08 -5.68
CA CYS A 17 -1.24 -5.10 -5.13
C CYS A 17 0.11 -5.76 -4.81
N PHE A 18 0.08 -6.87 -4.06
CA PHE A 18 1.29 -7.60 -3.70
C PHE A 18 2.07 -8.10 -4.91
N GLU A 19 1.43 -8.73 -5.89
CA GLU A 19 2.13 -9.26 -7.07
C GLU A 19 2.74 -8.16 -7.93
N SER A 20 2.05 -7.02 -8.06
CA SER A 20 2.57 -5.84 -8.76
C SER A 20 3.82 -5.29 -8.06
N SER A 21 3.73 -5.03 -6.76
CA SER A 21 4.84 -4.52 -5.95
C SER A 21 6.01 -5.51 -5.91
N ARG A 22 5.73 -6.81 -5.76
CA ARG A 22 6.73 -7.88 -5.75
C ARG A 22 7.50 -7.94 -7.07
N LEU A 23 6.81 -7.84 -8.21
CA LEU A 23 7.46 -7.84 -9.52
C LEU A 23 8.42 -6.64 -9.65
N ALA A 24 7.96 -5.43 -9.34
CA ALA A 24 8.78 -4.23 -9.40
C ALA A 24 10.03 -4.32 -8.50
N VAL A 25 9.84 -4.73 -7.23
CA VAL A 25 10.93 -4.93 -6.26
C VAL A 25 11.92 -5.98 -6.78
N SER A 26 11.43 -7.12 -7.26
CA SER A 26 12.31 -8.20 -7.76
C SER A 26 13.15 -7.78 -8.96
N LEU A 27 12.61 -6.94 -9.85
CA LEU A 27 13.35 -6.39 -10.98
C LEU A 27 14.41 -5.41 -10.50
N ALA A 28 14.07 -4.52 -9.56
CA ALA A 28 15.03 -3.58 -9.01
C ALA A 28 16.19 -4.27 -8.29
N GLU A 29 15.90 -5.32 -7.52
CA GLU A 29 16.94 -6.16 -6.90
C GLU A 29 17.80 -6.88 -7.93
N LYS A 30 17.17 -7.48 -8.96
CA LYS A 30 17.88 -8.21 -10.02
C LYS A 30 18.87 -7.33 -10.79
N TYR A 31 18.50 -6.09 -11.06
CA TYR A 31 19.31 -5.16 -11.87
C TYR A 31 20.09 -4.13 -11.04
N GLY A 32 19.99 -4.18 -9.70
CA GLY A 32 20.68 -3.25 -8.81
C GLY A 32 20.24 -1.78 -8.99
N THR A 33 19.00 -1.54 -9.41
CA THR A 33 18.48 -0.19 -9.71
C THR A 33 17.80 0.43 -8.50
N GLN A 34 17.76 1.75 -8.43
CA GLN A 34 16.94 2.46 -7.44
C GLN A 34 15.45 2.37 -7.82
N LEU A 35 14.59 2.13 -6.83
CA LEU A 35 13.15 2.07 -7.00
C LEU A 35 12.46 2.78 -5.85
N HIS A 36 11.44 3.56 -6.18
CA HIS A 36 10.48 4.08 -5.20
C HIS A 36 9.10 3.52 -5.52
N VAL A 37 8.50 2.79 -4.57
CA VAL A 37 7.17 2.21 -4.73
C VAL A 37 6.15 3.13 -4.06
N LEU A 38 5.28 3.70 -4.87
CA LEU A 38 4.24 4.61 -4.40
C LEU A 38 3.11 3.87 -3.68
N HIS A 39 2.37 4.61 -2.85
CA HIS A 39 1.03 4.28 -2.36
C HIS A 39 0.81 2.82 -1.90
N ILE A 40 1.69 2.30 -1.02
CA ILE A 40 1.51 1.00 -0.38
C ILE A 40 0.19 0.98 0.39
N SER A 41 -0.60 -0.07 0.19
CA SER A 41 -1.99 -0.12 0.66
C SER A 41 -2.35 -1.35 1.49
N THR A 42 -1.46 -2.34 1.55
CA THR A 42 -1.71 -3.61 2.24
C THR A 42 -0.61 -3.96 3.25
N ALA A 43 -0.98 -4.70 4.29
CA ALA A 43 -0.01 -5.26 5.24
C ALA A 43 0.98 -6.22 4.54
N LYS A 44 0.50 -6.97 3.53
CA LYS A 44 1.29 -7.98 2.82
C LYS A 44 2.47 -7.38 2.05
N GLU A 45 2.31 -6.17 1.49
CA GLU A 45 3.37 -5.48 0.74
C GLU A 45 4.55 -5.07 1.63
N LEU A 46 4.35 -4.85 2.93
CA LEU A 46 5.40 -4.41 3.85
C LEU A 46 6.58 -5.38 3.95
N CYS A 47 6.36 -6.67 3.67
CA CYS A 47 7.43 -7.66 3.70
C CYS A 47 8.44 -7.49 2.55
N LEU A 48 8.09 -6.73 1.50
CA LEU A 48 8.95 -6.46 0.35
C LEU A 48 10.03 -5.40 0.65
N PHE A 49 9.89 -4.63 1.73
CA PHE A 49 10.78 -3.52 2.05
C PHE A 49 11.68 -3.85 3.24
N LYS A 50 12.91 -3.36 3.23
CA LYS A 50 13.87 -3.58 4.33
C LYS A 50 13.62 -2.58 5.45
N ASP A 51 13.76 -3.03 6.68
CA ASP A 51 13.74 -2.17 7.87
C ASP A 51 15.16 -1.60 8.10
N LEU A 52 15.52 -0.62 7.26
CA LEU A 52 16.81 0.06 7.29
C LEU A 52 16.58 1.57 7.15
N PRO A 53 17.46 2.43 7.69
CA PRO A 53 17.45 3.87 7.42
C PRO A 53 17.42 4.18 5.91
N LEU A 54 16.69 5.23 5.51
CA LEU A 54 16.47 5.59 4.11
C LEU A 54 17.76 5.77 3.30
N ASN A 55 18.81 6.34 3.90
CA ASN A 55 20.11 6.53 3.24
C ASN A 55 20.86 5.22 2.92
N LEU A 56 20.41 4.09 3.46
CA LEU A 56 20.95 2.76 3.19
C LEU A 56 20.08 1.93 2.24
N LYS A 57 18.98 2.51 1.72
CA LYS A 57 18.03 1.81 0.86
C LYS A 57 18.23 2.12 -0.61
N HIS A 58 18.17 1.07 -1.43
CA HIS A 58 17.97 1.18 -2.88
C HIS A 58 16.49 1.17 -3.28
N ILE A 59 15.64 0.61 -2.41
CA ILE A 59 14.20 0.48 -2.63
C ILE A 59 13.48 1.15 -1.46
N SER A 60 12.75 2.21 -1.74
CA SER A 60 11.94 2.94 -0.77
C SER A 60 10.45 2.80 -1.06
N ALA A 61 9.62 3.07 -0.06
CA ALA A 61 8.17 2.94 -0.15
C ALA A 61 7.45 4.18 0.39
N GLU A 62 6.33 4.51 -0.21
CA GLU A 62 5.42 5.56 0.25
C GLU A 62 4.07 4.96 0.63
N VAL A 63 3.41 5.55 1.63
CA VAL A 63 2.00 5.31 1.94
C VAL A 63 1.25 6.64 1.84
N CYS A 64 -0.01 6.63 1.41
CA CYS A 64 -0.81 7.85 1.32
C CYS A 64 -1.72 8.02 2.54
N ILE A 65 -2.03 9.26 2.89
CA ILE A 65 -2.87 9.58 4.06
C ILE A 65 -4.24 8.86 4.06
N HIS A 66 -4.82 8.64 2.89
CA HIS A 66 -6.13 7.99 2.78
C HIS A 66 -6.10 6.50 3.14
N HIS A 67 -4.98 5.80 2.91
CA HIS A 67 -4.77 4.42 3.38
C HIS A 67 -4.50 4.32 4.89
N LEU A 68 -4.19 5.44 5.54
CA LEU A 68 -4.04 5.56 6.99
C LEU A 68 -5.33 6.05 7.67
N SER A 69 -6.21 6.71 6.92
CA SER A 69 -7.42 7.34 7.45
C SER A 69 -8.66 6.47 7.30
N PHE A 70 -8.77 5.73 6.19
CA PHE A 70 -9.96 4.96 5.83
C PHE A 70 -9.69 3.47 5.77
N ASP A 71 -10.74 2.68 5.98
CA ASP A 71 -10.78 1.25 5.66
C ASP A 71 -12.05 0.88 4.87
N GLU A 72 -12.16 -0.38 4.47
CA GLU A 72 -13.22 -0.82 3.57
C GLU A 72 -14.64 -0.64 4.13
N SER A 73 -14.79 -0.52 5.46
CA SER A 73 -16.09 -0.25 6.08
C SER A 73 -16.62 1.16 5.73
N ASP A 74 -15.72 2.11 5.42
CA ASP A 74 -16.08 3.48 5.05
C ASP A 74 -16.78 3.57 3.69
N TYR A 75 -16.68 2.55 2.83
CA TYR A 75 -17.40 2.52 1.56
C TYR A 75 -18.92 2.55 1.73
N ALA A 76 -19.44 2.09 2.88
CA ALA A 76 -20.88 2.14 3.16
C ALA A 76 -21.40 3.58 3.29
N ALA A 77 -20.62 4.47 3.89
CA ALA A 77 -21.00 5.86 4.12
C ALA A 77 -20.51 6.81 3.01
N LEU A 78 -19.27 6.62 2.54
CA LEU A 78 -18.60 7.56 1.62
C LEU A 78 -18.70 7.13 0.15
N GLY A 79 -19.05 5.86 -0.12
CA GLY A 79 -19.27 5.36 -1.47
C GLY A 79 -18.10 5.67 -2.41
N HIS A 80 -18.39 6.32 -3.54
CA HIS A 80 -17.39 6.64 -4.55
C HIS A 80 -16.44 7.79 -4.18
N LEU A 81 -16.68 8.52 -3.09
CA LEU A 81 -15.80 9.63 -2.66
C LEU A 81 -14.41 9.15 -2.23
N ILE A 82 -14.30 7.91 -1.73
CA ILE A 82 -13.03 7.29 -1.31
C ILE A 82 -12.52 6.24 -2.31
N LYS A 83 -13.04 6.26 -3.55
CA LYS A 83 -12.59 5.33 -4.59
C LYS A 83 -11.26 5.81 -5.19
N CYS A 84 -10.17 5.12 -4.86
CA CYS A 84 -8.83 5.37 -5.40
C CYS A 84 -8.13 4.06 -5.85
N ASN A 85 -6.97 4.18 -6.49
CA ASN A 85 -6.09 3.05 -6.79
C ASN A 85 -4.70 3.32 -6.20
N PRO A 86 -4.14 2.41 -5.37
CA PRO A 86 -4.75 1.18 -4.87
C PRO A 86 -5.97 1.45 -3.99
N ALA A 87 -6.96 0.55 -4.01
CA ALA A 87 -8.19 0.72 -3.24
C ALA A 87 -7.92 0.79 -1.73
N ILE A 88 -8.80 1.46 -0.99
CA ILE A 88 -8.85 1.40 0.48
C ILE A 88 -9.12 -0.06 0.89
N LYS A 89 -8.33 -0.59 1.83
CA LYS A 89 -8.32 -2.02 2.20
C LYS A 89 -8.93 -2.24 3.59
N THR A 90 -8.65 -3.39 4.20
CA THR A 90 -9.24 -3.78 5.49
C THR A 90 -8.66 -2.94 6.64
N GLN A 91 -9.38 -2.85 7.76
CA GLN A 91 -8.88 -2.23 8.99
C GLN A 91 -7.52 -2.82 9.42
N GLN A 92 -7.32 -4.13 9.25
CA GLN A 92 -6.05 -4.80 9.54
C GLN A 92 -4.88 -4.25 8.68
N ASP A 93 -5.14 -3.92 7.41
CA ASP A 93 -4.10 -3.32 6.57
C ASP A 93 -3.77 -1.91 7.05
N LYS A 94 -4.80 -1.09 7.34
CA LYS A 94 -4.62 0.25 7.91
C LYS A 94 -3.78 0.23 9.19
N ASP A 95 -4.11 -0.66 10.13
CA ASP A 95 -3.38 -0.81 11.40
C ASP A 95 -1.93 -1.24 11.19
N ALA A 96 -1.68 -2.15 10.23
CA ALA A 96 -0.33 -2.59 9.90
C ALA A 96 0.50 -1.46 9.26
N LEU A 97 -0.10 -0.63 8.40
CA LEU A 97 0.57 0.54 7.82
C LEU A 97 0.90 1.59 8.89
N ILE A 98 -0.05 1.90 9.78
CA ILE A 98 0.17 2.81 10.92
C ILE A 98 1.30 2.28 11.81
N THR A 99 1.27 0.99 12.13
CA THR A 99 2.31 0.33 12.93
C THR A 99 3.67 0.40 12.23
N ALA A 100 3.71 0.16 10.91
CA ALA A 100 4.93 0.23 10.13
C ALA A 100 5.54 1.64 10.13
N ILE A 101 4.74 2.69 10.03
CA ILE A 101 5.21 4.08 10.18
C ILE A 101 5.80 4.32 11.58
N ALA A 102 5.09 3.87 12.61
CA ALA A 102 5.45 4.18 13.99
C ALA A 102 6.65 3.39 14.53
N GLN A 103 6.87 2.17 14.02
CA GLN A 103 7.75 1.18 14.66
C GLN A 103 8.80 0.57 13.71
N SER A 104 8.82 0.95 12.44
CA SER A 104 9.78 0.42 11.48
C SER A 104 10.23 1.48 10.48
N ASN A 105 11.28 1.18 9.74
CA ASN A 105 11.66 1.96 8.58
C ASN A 105 11.15 1.31 7.30
N ARG A 106 10.01 0.58 7.28
CA ARG A 106 9.54 -0.08 6.03
C ARG A 106 8.80 0.85 5.08
N LEU A 107 8.26 1.96 5.60
CA LEU A 107 7.63 3.04 4.85
C LEU A 107 8.46 4.30 5.08
N ASP A 108 8.83 4.98 4.00
CA ASP A 108 9.81 6.07 4.02
C ASP A 108 9.17 7.46 3.89
N ILE A 109 8.03 7.53 3.18
CA ILE A 109 7.35 8.78 2.82
C ILE A 109 5.86 8.64 3.09
N ILE A 110 5.24 9.72 3.57
CA ILE A 110 3.79 9.89 3.57
C ILE A 110 3.44 10.90 2.48
N GLY A 111 2.67 10.44 1.48
CA GLY A 111 2.20 11.24 0.33
C GLY A 111 0.77 11.75 0.47
#